data_AF-A0A821M092-F1
#
_entry.id   AF-A0A821M092-F1
#
_cell.length_a   1.000
_cell.length_b   1.000
_cell.length_c   1.000
_cell.angle_alpha   90.00
_cell.angle_beta   90.00
_cell.angle_gamma   90.00
#
_symmetry.space_group_name_H-M   'P 1'
#
loop_
_entity.id
_entity.type
_entity.pdbx_description
1 polymer ?
#
loop_
_entity_poly.entity_id
_entity_poly.type
_entity_poly.pdbx_seq_one_letter_code
_entity_poly.pdbx_strand_id
1 'polypeptide(L)'
;MVTALVRKGQHKLTQQFEHNKKMLILESTDHRLVKNVHDLKPNKQQIRSIRNIWKAIYNKKQMEEQIEILKHRIHSNCLPPAFNLLDYSLNKIDKILTRSKQDCTNDNDSKQKTILAARRLKKIGRFKYDLLELSIAAGEQKVRYYDKIAKKEKKKLITMSEKLKKNNTNSDMFKQLIEAIDAREKHMILRADYITKQKLKSFFDEAPASQDDIMNNDGVGAN
;
A
#
# COMPACT_ATOMS: atom_id res chain seq x y z
N MET A 1 6.14 18.68 -32.23
CA MET A 1 6.52 18.64 -30.80
C MET A 1 5.41 19.19 -29.89
N VAL A 2 4.88 20.40 -30.15
CA VAL A 2 3.79 21.02 -29.36
C VAL A 2 2.49 20.20 -29.34
N THR A 3 2.06 19.66 -30.49
CA THR A 3 0.85 18.82 -30.59
C THR A 3 0.93 17.52 -29.77
N ALA A 4 2.12 16.93 -29.64
CA ALA A 4 2.34 15.75 -28.82
C ALA A 4 2.29 16.05 -27.32
N LEU A 5 2.81 17.21 -26.90
CA LEU A 5 2.72 17.71 -25.51
C LEU A 5 1.27 18.04 -25.13
N VAL A 6 0.52 18.72 -26.00
CA VAL A 6 -0.91 19.04 -25.80
C VAL A 6 -1.74 17.76 -25.67
N ARG A 7 -1.51 16.75 -26.52
CA ARG A 7 -2.20 15.45 -26.44
C ARG A 7 -1.88 14.69 -25.15
N LYS A 8 -0.62 14.71 -24.68
CA LYS A 8 -0.23 14.11 -23.38
C LYS A 8 -0.91 14.83 -22.20
N GLY A 9 -0.96 16.16 -22.24
CA GLY A 9 -1.64 16.97 -21.20
C GLY A 9 -3.14 16.69 -21.14
N GLN A 10 -3.81 16.66 -22.29
CA GLN A 10 -5.23 16.32 -22.39
C GLN A 10 -5.52 14.91 -21.86
N HIS A 11 -4.69 13.92 -22.22
CA HIS A 11 -4.85 12.56 -21.73
C HIS A 11 -4.74 12.47 -20.20
N LYS A 12 -3.76 13.17 -19.59
CA LYS A 12 -3.60 13.23 -18.13
C LYS A 12 -4.81 13.87 -17.44
N LEU A 13 -5.32 14.96 -18.00
CA LEU A 13 -6.53 15.63 -17.47
C LEU A 13 -7.77 14.74 -17.56
N THR A 14 -7.96 14.01 -18.68
CA THR A 14 -9.06 13.04 -18.82
C THR A 14 -8.97 11.92 -17.78
N GLN A 15 -7.78 11.35 -17.56
CA GLN A 15 -7.58 10.33 -16.53
C GLN A 15 -7.88 10.86 -15.12
N GLN A 16 -7.44 12.09 -14.81
CA GLN A 16 -7.72 12.73 -13.52
C GLN A 16 -9.21 13.03 -13.33
N PHE A 17 -9.90 13.48 -14.38
CA PHE A 17 -11.34 13.71 -14.35
C PHE A 17 -12.12 12.43 -14.06
N GLU A 18 -11.82 11.34 -14.79
CA GLU A 18 -12.47 10.03 -14.58
C GLU A 18 -12.19 9.47 -13.18
N HIS A 19 -10.97 9.68 -12.67
CA HIS A 19 -10.63 9.33 -11.30
C HIS A 19 -11.49 10.08 -10.28
N ASN A 20 -11.55 11.41 -10.38
CA ASN A 20 -12.31 12.26 -9.46
C ASN A 20 -13.82 11.93 -9.51
N LYS A 21 -14.36 11.74 -10.72
CA LYS A 21 -15.75 11.33 -10.92
C LYS A 21 -16.06 10.01 -10.21
N LYS A 22 -15.19 9.01 -10.37
CA LYS A 22 -15.37 7.70 -9.71
C LYS A 22 -15.23 7.79 -8.19
N MET A 23 -14.29 8.58 -7.69
CA MET A 23 -14.15 8.84 -6.25
C MET A 23 -15.39 9.49 -5.65
N LEU A 24 -15.98 10.48 -6.33
CA LEU A 24 -17.20 11.14 -5.90
C LEU A 24 -18.38 10.16 -5.80
N ILE A 25 -18.52 9.25 -6.77
CA ILE A 25 -19.56 8.20 -6.74
C ILE A 25 -19.37 7.30 -5.52
N LEU A 26 -18.14 6.87 -5.23
CA LEU A 26 -17.83 6.06 -4.04
C LEU A 26 -18.15 6.83 -2.74
N GLU A 27 -17.79 8.10 -2.66
CA GLU A 27 -18.04 8.91 -1.45
C GLU A 27 -19.52 9.16 -1.20
N SER A 28 -20.28 9.48 -2.25
CA SER A 28 -21.74 9.62 -2.15
C SER A 28 -22.42 8.31 -1.74
N THR A 29 -21.93 7.17 -2.25
CA THR A 29 -22.44 5.84 -1.89
C THR A 29 -22.11 5.50 -0.43
N ASP A 30 -20.89 5.78 0.05
CA ASP A 30 -20.55 5.57 1.46
C ASP A 30 -21.42 6.42 2.38
N HIS A 31 -21.64 7.69 2.03
CA HIS A 31 -22.51 8.58 2.78
C HIS A 31 -23.94 8.00 2.91
N ARG A 32 -24.52 7.51 1.81
CA ARG A 32 -25.83 6.85 1.82
C ARG A 32 -25.83 5.59 2.70
N LEU A 33 -24.79 4.77 2.64
CA LEU A 33 -24.67 3.54 3.44
C LEU A 33 -24.55 3.85 4.94
N VAL A 34 -23.82 4.90 5.31
CA VAL A 34 -23.75 5.41 6.68
C VAL A 34 -25.14 5.86 7.16
N LYS A 35 -25.83 6.65 6.33
CA LYS A 35 -27.17 7.15 6.64
C LYS A 35 -28.16 6.01 6.87
N ASN A 36 -28.17 5.00 5.99
CA ASN A 36 -29.05 3.83 6.14
C ASN A 36 -28.88 3.14 7.50
N VAL A 37 -27.65 3.03 8.00
CA VAL A 37 -27.39 2.46 9.34
C VAL A 37 -27.93 3.34 10.46
N HIS A 38 -27.84 4.66 10.32
CA HIS A 38 -28.42 5.60 11.30
C HIS A 38 -29.95 5.63 11.26
N ASP A 39 -30.55 5.47 10.08
CA ASP A 39 -32.01 5.44 9.89
C ASP A 39 -32.64 4.21 10.58
N LEU A 40 -31.87 3.12 10.77
CA LEU A 40 -32.25 1.95 11.57
C LEU A 40 -32.23 2.19 13.09
N LYS A 41 -31.88 3.40 13.53
CA LYS A 41 -31.87 3.85 14.94
C LYS A 41 -31.17 2.88 15.91
N PRO A 42 -29.91 2.47 15.64
CA PRO A 42 -29.18 1.61 16.54
C PRO A 42 -28.94 2.28 17.90
N ASN A 43 -28.94 1.49 18.97
CA ASN A 43 -28.66 1.97 20.31
C ASN A 43 -27.17 2.34 20.49
N LYS A 44 -26.83 3.01 21.60
CA LYS A 44 -25.45 3.48 21.87
C LYS A 44 -24.40 2.36 21.83
N GLN A 45 -24.75 1.17 22.32
CA GLN A 45 -23.83 0.04 22.34
C GLN A 45 -23.60 -0.53 20.94
N GLN A 46 -24.66 -0.64 20.13
CA GLN A 46 -24.60 -1.05 18.73
C GLN A 46 -23.78 -0.06 17.91
N ILE A 47 -24.01 1.25 18.06
CA ILE A 47 -23.23 2.30 17.40
C ILE A 47 -21.74 2.16 17.71
N ARG A 48 -21.39 1.88 18.97
CA ARG A 48 -19.99 1.68 19.38
C ARG A 48 -19.36 0.47 18.66
N SER A 49 -20.06 -0.67 18.64
CA SER A 49 -19.58 -1.87 17.95
C SER A 49 -19.45 -1.64 16.44
N ILE A 50 -20.45 -1.00 15.81
CA ILE A 50 -20.46 -0.65 14.38
C ILE A 50 -19.26 0.22 14.03
N ARG A 51 -19.01 1.27 14.82
CA ARG A 51 -17.84 2.14 14.63
C ARG A 51 -16.52 1.37 14.74
N ASN A 52 -16.43 0.46 15.70
CA ASN A 52 -15.23 -0.37 15.86
C ASN A 52 -15.02 -1.32 14.68
N ILE A 53 -16.09 -1.90 14.13
CA ILE A 53 -16.05 -2.74 12.93
C ILE A 53 -15.50 -1.92 11.75
N TRP A 54 -16.11 -0.77 11.46
CA TRP A 54 -15.70 0.08 10.34
C TRP A 54 -14.28 0.61 10.50
N LYS A 55 -13.88 1.03 11.71
CA LYS A 55 -12.50 1.44 11.99
C LYS A 55 -11.50 0.30 11.77
N ALA A 56 -11.84 -0.91 12.20
CA ALA A 56 -10.99 -2.08 11.99
C ALA A 56 -10.84 -2.42 10.50
N ILE A 57 -11.94 -2.38 9.73
CA ILE A 57 -11.91 -2.60 8.27
C ILE A 57 -11.06 -1.53 7.57
N TYR A 58 -11.24 -0.26 7.92
CA TYR A 58 -10.46 0.84 7.37
C TYR A 58 -8.96 0.63 7.62
N ASN A 59 -8.58 0.36 8.88
CA ASN A 59 -7.19 0.14 9.25
C ASN A 59 -6.60 -1.11 8.59
N LYS A 60 -7.38 -2.20 8.49
CA LYS A 60 -7.00 -3.42 7.77
C LYS A 60 -6.65 -3.08 6.32
N LYS A 61 -7.52 -2.36 5.62
CA LYS A 61 -7.32 -1.97 4.22
C LYS A 61 -6.16 -1.01 4.01
N GLN A 62 -5.94 -0.07 4.92
CA GLN A 62 -4.74 0.79 4.88
C GLN A 62 -3.45 -0.01 5.04
N MET A 63 -3.42 -1.02 5.92
CA MET A 63 -2.25 -1.90 6.06
C MET A 63 -2.06 -2.82 4.86
N GLU A 64 -3.14 -3.39 4.30
CA GLU A 64 -3.09 -4.19 3.07
C GLU A 64 -2.50 -3.38 1.90
N GLU A 65 -2.96 -2.14 1.72
CA GLU A 65 -2.41 -1.20 0.71
C GLU A 65 -0.90 -1.00 0.90
N GLN A 66 -0.45 -0.72 2.13
CA GLN A 66 0.98 -0.53 2.42
C GLN A 66 1.80 -1.79 2.14
N ILE A 67 1.29 -2.97 2.53
CA ILE A 67 1.95 -4.25 2.27
C ILE A 67 2.06 -4.49 0.76
N GLU A 68 1.01 -4.19 0.00
CA GLU A 68 1.00 -4.38 -1.46
C GLU A 68 2.02 -3.46 -2.14
N ILE A 69 2.10 -2.19 -1.72
CA ILE A 69 3.14 -1.25 -2.19
C ILE A 69 4.54 -1.78 -1.85
N LEU A 70 4.76 -2.29 -0.63
CA LEU A 70 6.06 -2.85 -0.23
C LEU A 70 6.42 -4.11 -1.02
N LYS A 71 5.46 -5.04 -1.20
CA LYS A 71 5.64 -6.25 -2.02
C LYS A 71 6.00 -5.87 -3.45
N HIS A 72 5.28 -4.94 -4.05
CA HIS A 72 5.58 -4.47 -5.41
C HIS A 72 6.98 -3.84 -5.50
N ARG A 73 7.41 -3.08 -4.49
CA ARG A 73 8.76 -2.49 -4.43
C ARG A 73 9.89 -3.52 -4.35
N ILE A 74 9.67 -4.68 -3.73
CA ILE A 74 10.62 -5.81 -3.81
C ILE A 74 10.75 -6.25 -5.27
N HIS A 75 9.61 -6.47 -5.93
CA HIS A 75 9.58 -7.02 -7.29
C HIS A 75 10.22 -6.06 -8.30
N SER A 76 10.07 -4.75 -8.09
CA SER A 76 10.65 -3.71 -8.95
C SER A 76 12.06 -3.27 -8.53
N ASN A 77 12.68 -3.88 -7.52
CA ASN A 77 13.98 -3.49 -6.97
C ASN A 77 14.09 -2.00 -6.54
N CYS A 78 12.97 -1.35 -6.22
CA CYS A 78 12.93 0.07 -5.82
C CYS A 78 12.75 0.17 -4.31
N LEU A 79 13.85 0.31 -3.57
CA LEU A 79 13.81 0.42 -2.11
C LEU A 79 13.23 1.78 -1.66
N PRO A 80 12.49 1.83 -0.54
CA PRO A 80 11.95 3.10 -0.03
C PRO A 80 13.07 4.10 0.32
N PRO A 81 12.87 5.42 0.12
CA PRO A 81 13.90 6.44 0.37
C PRO A 81 14.42 6.47 1.81
N ALA A 82 13.61 6.03 2.78
CA ALA A 82 14.03 5.90 4.18
C ALA A 82 15.23 4.94 4.36
N PHE A 83 15.42 3.98 3.46
CA PHE A 83 16.57 3.08 3.45
C PHE A 83 17.84 3.72 2.88
N ASN A 84 17.75 4.91 2.28
CA ASN A 84 18.91 5.68 1.83
C ASN A 84 19.70 6.27 3.02
N LEU A 85 19.11 6.31 4.23
CA LEU A 85 19.83 6.65 5.46
C LEU A 85 20.97 5.67 5.76
N LEU A 86 20.81 4.40 5.38
CA LEU A 86 21.89 3.41 5.44
C LEU A 86 23.02 3.75 4.46
N ASP A 87 22.74 4.45 3.34
CA ASP A 87 23.79 4.84 2.39
C ASP A 87 24.56 6.08 2.87
N TYR A 88 23.92 6.97 3.63
CA TYR A 88 24.50 8.25 4.05
C TYR A 88 25.60 8.13 5.11
N SER A 89 25.44 7.26 6.11
CA SER A 89 26.50 6.98 7.11
C SER A 89 27.70 6.26 6.47
N LEU A 90 27.48 5.68 5.30
CA LEU A 90 28.37 4.75 4.62
C LEU A 90 29.18 5.39 3.49
N ASN A 91 28.74 6.52 2.93
CA ASN A 91 29.47 7.34 1.97
C ASN A 91 30.83 7.86 2.50
N LYS A 92 30.95 8.10 3.81
CA LYS A 92 32.25 8.50 4.42
C LYS A 92 33.26 7.35 4.39
N ILE A 93 32.80 6.13 4.63
CA ILE A 93 33.64 4.92 4.61
C ILE A 93 33.99 4.55 3.16
N ASP A 94 33.06 4.68 2.21
CA ASP A 94 33.39 4.49 0.78
C ASP A 94 34.44 5.50 0.34
N LYS A 95 34.27 6.78 0.68
CA LYS A 95 35.31 7.79 0.41
C LYS A 95 36.66 7.41 1.03
N ILE A 96 36.71 6.79 2.20
CA ILE A 96 37.97 6.32 2.82
C ILE A 96 38.55 5.11 2.06
N LEU A 97 37.71 4.13 1.70
CA LEU A 97 38.12 2.92 0.99
C LEU A 97 38.54 3.19 -0.47
N THR A 98 37.97 4.22 -1.10
CA THR A 98 38.28 4.62 -2.48
C THR A 98 39.24 5.81 -2.57
N ARG A 99 39.66 6.39 -1.43
CA ARG A 99 40.52 7.61 -1.41
C ARG A 99 41.93 7.40 -1.91
N SER A 100 42.43 6.17 -2.04
CA SER A 100 43.77 5.92 -2.57
C SER A 100 43.73 5.39 -4.01
N LYS A 101 43.28 6.21 -4.96
CA LYS A 101 43.66 5.98 -6.37
C LYS A 101 45.05 6.54 -6.70
N GLN A 102 45.63 7.37 -5.83
CA GLN A 102 46.91 8.04 -6.08
C GLN A 102 48.14 7.38 -5.43
N ASP A 103 47.99 6.49 -4.44
CA ASP A 103 49.13 5.94 -3.68
C ASP A 103 49.31 4.41 -3.75
N CYS A 104 48.55 3.69 -4.59
CA CYS A 104 48.67 2.24 -4.69
C CYS A 104 49.56 1.83 -5.86
N THR A 105 50.86 1.71 -5.63
CA THR A 105 51.84 1.09 -6.53
C THR A 105 51.64 -0.42 -6.74
N ASN A 106 50.70 -1.06 -6.02
CA ASN A 106 50.37 -2.48 -6.15
C ASN A 106 48.92 -2.72 -6.57
N ASP A 107 48.75 -3.22 -7.80
CA ASP A 107 47.47 -3.51 -8.45
C ASP A 107 46.58 -4.51 -7.67
N ASN A 108 47.17 -5.34 -6.80
CA ASN A 108 46.47 -6.27 -5.92
C ASN A 108 45.70 -5.59 -4.77
N ASP A 109 46.22 -4.48 -4.23
CA ASP A 109 45.60 -3.79 -3.08
C ASP A 109 44.34 -3.01 -3.52
N SER A 110 44.38 -2.46 -4.75
CA SER A 110 43.23 -1.84 -5.42
C SER A 110 42.09 -2.85 -5.70
N LYS A 111 42.45 -4.05 -6.18
CA LYS A 111 41.48 -5.15 -6.40
C LYS A 111 40.83 -5.59 -5.09
N GLN A 112 41.62 -5.72 -4.03
CA GLN A 112 41.10 -6.11 -2.71
C GLN A 112 40.16 -5.07 -2.11
N LYS A 113 40.48 -3.77 -2.21
CA LYS A 113 39.59 -2.66 -1.82
C LYS A 113 38.28 -2.67 -2.61
N THR A 114 38.33 -2.91 -3.91
CA THR A 114 37.15 -3.00 -4.78
C THR A 114 36.27 -4.21 -4.41
N ILE A 115 36.88 -5.38 -4.13
CA ILE A 115 36.17 -6.58 -3.67
C ILE A 115 35.49 -6.33 -2.32
N LEU A 116 36.15 -5.65 -1.39
CA LEU A 116 35.58 -5.32 -0.09
C LEU A 116 34.39 -4.36 -0.22
N ALA A 117 34.50 -3.32 -1.07
CA ALA A 117 33.39 -2.43 -1.39
C ALA A 117 32.19 -3.18 -1.99
N ALA A 118 32.43 -4.07 -2.95
CA ALA A 118 31.39 -4.90 -3.57
C ALA A 118 30.71 -5.86 -2.57
N ARG A 119 31.50 -6.55 -1.74
CA ARG A 119 30.97 -7.43 -0.67
C ARG A 119 30.12 -6.66 0.33
N ARG A 120 30.51 -5.43 0.65
CA ARG A 120 29.78 -4.54 1.55
C ARG A 120 28.45 -4.08 0.94
N LEU A 121 28.45 -3.59 -0.30
CA LEU A 121 27.22 -3.22 -1.01
C LEU A 121 26.23 -4.39 -1.06
N LYS A 122 26.73 -5.61 -1.30
CA LYS A 122 25.92 -6.84 -1.26
C LYS A 122 25.29 -7.09 0.12
N LYS A 123 26.03 -6.88 1.21
CA LYS A 123 25.50 -7.01 2.58
C LYS A 123 24.44 -5.95 2.88
N ILE A 124 24.69 -4.69 2.52
CA ILE A 124 23.74 -3.59 2.70
C ILE A 124 22.44 -3.87 1.93
N GLY A 125 22.56 -4.28 0.67
CA GLY A 125 21.41 -4.69 -0.13
C GLY A 125 20.57 -5.74 0.58
N ARG A 126 21.20 -6.84 1.05
CA ARG A 126 20.52 -7.89 1.82
C ARG A 126 19.80 -7.33 3.06
N PHE A 127 20.48 -6.53 3.88
CA PHE A 127 19.86 -5.91 5.06
C PHE A 127 18.63 -5.05 4.71
N LYS A 128 18.66 -4.33 3.59
CA LYS A 128 17.50 -3.54 3.14
C LYS A 128 16.32 -4.44 2.74
N TYR A 129 16.56 -5.56 2.06
CA TYR A 129 15.53 -6.55 1.76
C TYR A 129 14.98 -7.22 3.03
N ASP A 130 15.86 -7.66 3.94
CA ASP A 130 15.47 -8.30 5.20
C ASP A 130 14.57 -7.37 6.05
N LEU A 131 14.92 -6.10 6.16
CA LEU A 131 14.11 -5.10 6.86
C LEU A 131 12.75 -4.87 6.20
N LEU A 132 12.68 -4.94 4.87
CA LEU A 132 11.44 -4.78 4.14
C LEU A 132 10.55 -6.01 4.30
N GLU A 133 11.11 -7.21 4.28
CA GLU A 133 10.42 -8.47 4.60
C GLU A 133 9.86 -8.47 6.02
N LEU A 134 10.65 -8.02 7.01
CA LEU A 134 10.19 -7.83 8.39
C LEU A 134 9.03 -6.82 8.47
N SER A 135 9.10 -5.73 7.69
CA SER A 135 8.05 -4.72 7.63
C SER A 135 6.75 -5.29 7.04
N ILE A 136 6.84 -6.13 6.01
CA ILE A 136 5.71 -6.86 5.43
C ILE A 136 5.11 -7.80 6.48
N ALA A 137 5.94 -8.62 7.15
CA ALA A 137 5.48 -9.56 8.15
C ALA A 137 4.75 -8.87 9.32
N ALA A 138 5.30 -7.75 9.81
CA ALA A 138 4.66 -6.92 10.83
C ALA A 138 3.32 -6.34 10.35
N GLY A 139 3.25 -5.88 9.09
CA GLY A 139 2.01 -5.44 8.45
C GLY A 139 0.96 -6.55 8.41
N GLU A 140 1.34 -7.75 7.95
CA GLU A 140 0.44 -8.91 7.87
C GLU A 140 -0.10 -9.32 9.25
N GLN A 141 0.71 -9.20 10.31
CA GLN A 141 0.25 -9.43 11.67
C GLN A 141 -0.81 -8.39 12.09
N LYS A 142 -0.62 -7.11 11.74
CA LYS A 142 -1.64 -6.06 11.98
C LYS A 142 -2.92 -6.32 11.21
N VAL A 143 -2.85 -6.77 9.96
CA VAL A 143 -4.03 -7.18 9.16
C VAL A 143 -4.82 -8.27 9.87
N ARG A 144 -4.15 -9.33 10.34
CA ARG A 144 -4.80 -10.41 11.12
C ARG A 144 -5.44 -9.89 12.42
N TYR A 145 -4.77 -8.96 13.09
CA TYR A 145 -5.28 -8.33 14.31
C TYR A 145 -6.58 -7.53 14.07
N TYR A 146 -6.61 -6.68 13.04
CA TYR A 146 -7.82 -5.92 12.70
C TYR A 146 -8.96 -6.82 12.24
N ASP A 147 -8.67 -7.89 11.49
CA ASP A 147 -9.66 -8.90 11.10
C ASP A 147 -10.30 -9.57 12.32
N LYS A 148 -9.48 -9.90 13.33
CA LYS A 148 -9.95 -10.47 14.62
C LYS A 148 -10.85 -9.49 15.37
N ILE A 149 -10.52 -8.19 15.39
CA ILE A 149 -11.38 -7.17 16.01
C ILE A 149 -12.74 -7.10 15.31
N ALA A 150 -12.75 -6.96 13.99
CA ALA A 150 -13.99 -6.86 13.22
C ALA A 150 -14.90 -8.08 13.47
N LYS A 151 -14.32 -9.30 13.40
CA LYS A 151 -15.04 -10.55 13.71
C LYS A 151 -15.58 -10.58 15.14
N LYS A 152 -14.79 -10.15 16.13
CA LYS A 152 -15.22 -10.10 17.54
C LYS A 152 -16.39 -9.14 17.74
N GLU A 153 -16.34 -7.94 17.16
CA GLU A 153 -17.41 -6.95 17.28
C GLU A 153 -18.68 -7.37 16.52
N LYS A 154 -18.56 -8.00 15.35
CA LYS A 154 -19.71 -8.62 14.65
C LYS A 154 -20.38 -9.70 15.49
N LYS A 155 -19.61 -10.60 16.09
CA LYS A 155 -20.14 -11.62 17.02
C LYS A 155 -20.86 -11.01 18.23
N LYS A 156 -20.36 -9.88 18.76
CA LYS A 156 -21.06 -9.15 19.83
C LYS A 156 -22.43 -8.64 19.37
N LEU A 157 -22.53 -8.07 18.17
CA LEU A 157 -23.81 -7.61 17.62
C LEU A 157 -24.81 -8.76 17.41
N ILE A 158 -24.34 -9.89 16.90
CA ILE A 158 -25.16 -11.09 16.70
C ILE A 158 -25.67 -11.62 18.04
N THR A 159 -24.79 -11.81 19.03
CA THR A 159 -25.20 -12.29 20.36
C THR A 159 -26.13 -11.32 21.09
N MET A 160 -25.98 -10.00 20.90
CA MET A 160 -26.95 -9.01 21.38
C MET A 160 -28.32 -9.20 20.71
N SER A 161 -28.35 -9.47 19.40
CA SER A 161 -29.59 -9.72 18.67
C SER A 161 -30.28 -10.99 19.14
N GLU A 162 -29.54 -12.07 19.40
CA GLU A 162 -30.08 -13.34 19.88
C GLU A 162 -30.71 -13.22 21.27
N LYS A 163 -30.10 -12.43 22.17
CA LYS A 163 -30.66 -12.14 23.49
C LYS A 163 -31.98 -11.37 23.40
N LEU A 164 -32.11 -10.47 22.43
CA LEU A 164 -33.32 -9.66 22.25
C LEU A 164 -34.45 -10.43 21.54
N LYS A 165 -34.12 -11.35 20.63
CA LYS A 165 -35.12 -12.24 20.00
C LYS A 165 -35.84 -13.13 21.01
N LYS A 166 -35.17 -13.57 22.08
CA LYS A 166 -35.82 -14.32 23.17
C LYS A 166 -36.87 -13.50 23.95
N ASN A 167 -36.84 -12.17 23.81
CA ASN A 167 -37.75 -11.25 24.49
C ASN A 167 -38.85 -10.68 23.55
N ASN A 168 -39.17 -11.38 22.46
CA ASN A 168 -40.30 -11.09 21.55
C ASN A 168 -40.33 -9.70 20.88
N THR A 169 -39.17 -9.09 20.62
CA THR A 169 -39.10 -7.81 19.89
C THR A 169 -38.06 -7.82 18.75
N ASN A 170 -38.50 -7.37 17.56
CA ASN A 170 -37.69 -6.81 16.47
C ASN A 170 -36.57 -7.66 15.84
N SER A 171 -36.82 -8.93 15.51
CA SER A 171 -35.86 -9.76 14.74
C SER A 171 -35.45 -9.16 13.39
N ASP A 172 -36.37 -8.49 12.67
CA ASP A 172 -36.13 -8.01 11.31
C ASP A 172 -35.25 -6.76 11.24
N MET A 173 -35.41 -5.82 12.19
CA MET A 173 -34.55 -4.64 12.31
C MET A 173 -33.08 -5.01 12.51
N PHE A 174 -32.81 -6.06 13.30
CA PHE A 174 -31.44 -6.53 13.53
C PHE A 174 -30.82 -7.14 12.28
N LYS A 175 -31.60 -7.90 11.52
CA LYS A 175 -31.16 -8.46 10.25
C LYS A 175 -30.79 -7.34 9.27
N GLN A 176 -31.66 -6.34 9.14
CA GLN A 176 -31.41 -5.15 8.32
C GLN A 176 -30.16 -4.38 8.77
N LEU A 177 -29.91 -4.30 10.09
CA LEU A 177 -28.71 -3.64 10.63
C LEU A 177 -27.43 -4.36 10.24
N ILE A 178 -27.39 -5.70 10.36
CA ILE A 178 -26.24 -6.50 9.95
C ILE A 178 -26.01 -6.41 8.44
N GLU A 179 -27.07 -6.50 7.65
CA GLU A 179 -27.01 -6.34 6.19
C GLU A 179 -26.47 -4.96 5.78
N ALA A 180 -26.89 -3.89 6.46
CA ALA A 180 -26.39 -2.54 6.21
C ALA A 180 -24.92 -2.37 6.59
N ILE A 181 -24.46 -2.99 7.68
CA ILE A 181 -23.04 -3.02 8.08
C ILE A 181 -22.21 -3.75 7.02
N ASP A 182 -22.67 -4.91 6.56
CA ASP A 182 -21.99 -5.73 5.55
C ASP A 182 -21.97 -5.03 4.17
N ALA A 183 -23.05 -4.34 3.81
CA ALA A 183 -23.10 -3.51 2.60
C ALA A 183 -22.04 -2.41 2.63
N ARG A 184 -21.90 -1.71 3.76
CA ARG A 184 -20.84 -0.70 3.91
C ARG A 184 -19.45 -1.33 3.92
N GLU A 185 -19.25 -2.46 4.57
CA GLU A 185 -17.96 -3.17 4.54
C GLU A 185 -17.53 -3.51 3.12
N LYS A 186 -18.42 -4.10 2.32
CA LYS A 186 -18.16 -4.38 0.90
C LYS A 186 -17.79 -3.12 0.13
N HIS A 187 -18.50 -2.02 0.39
CA HIS A 187 -18.20 -0.73 -0.22
C HIS A 187 -16.82 -0.17 0.19
N MET A 188 -16.47 -0.25 1.48
CA MET A 188 -15.15 0.18 1.98
C MET A 188 -14.01 -0.62 1.35
N ILE A 189 -14.21 -1.94 1.18
CA ILE A 189 -13.27 -2.82 0.50
C ILE A 189 -13.09 -2.38 -0.95
N LEU A 190 -14.19 -2.21 -1.70
CA LEU A 190 -14.15 -1.78 -3.10
C LEU A 190 -13.47 -0.42 -3.28
N ARG A 191 -13.75 0.54 -2.38
CA ARG A 191 -13.08 1.85 -2.40
C ARG A 191 -11.58 1.73 -2.14
N ALA A 192 -11.19 0.92 -1.15
CA ALA A 192 -9.77 0.70 -0.85
C ALA A 192 -9.05 0.06 -2.04
N ASP A 193 -9.60 -1.00 -2.62
CA ASP A 193 -9.00 -1.70 -3.76
C ASP A 193 -8.84 -0.76 -4.97
N TYR A 194 -9.82 0.14 -5.21
CA TYR A 194 -9.70 1.18 -6.24
C TYR A 194 -8.55 2.16 -5.96
N ILE A 195 -8.43 2.66 -4.72
CA ILE A 195 -7.36 3.57 -4.32
C ILE A 195 -5.99 2.89 -4.46
N THR A 196 -5.84 1.65 -3.99
CA THR A 196 -4.60 0.89 -4.10
C THR A 196 -4.19 0.73 -5.56
N LYS A 197 -5.13 0.32 -6.42
CA LYS A 197 -4.87 0.17 -7.87
C LYS A 197 -4.39 1.48 -8.51
N GLN A 198 -4.99 2.61 -8.15
CA GLN A 198 -4.57 3.91 -8.67
C GLN A 198 -3.19 4.31 -8.16
N LYS A 199 -2.90 4.08 -6.87
CA LYS A 199 -1.59 4.34 -6.30
C LYS A 199 -0.51 3.51 -7.01
N LEU A 200 -0.70 2.20 -7.12
CA LEU A 200 0.23 1.33 -7.83
C LEU A 200 0.44 1.81 -9.27
N LYS A 201 -0.62 2.18 -9.99
CA LYS A 201 -0.48 2.77 -11.34
C LYS A 201 0.35 4.06 -11.32
N SER A 202 0.05 5.01 -10.44
CA SER A 202 0.76 6.30 -10.36
C SER A 202 2.22 6.18 -9.91
N PHE A 203 2.52 5.25 -9.00
CA PHE A 203 3.88 5.06 -8.47
C PHE A 203 4.84 4.45 -9.51
N PHE A 204 4.33 3.69 -10.47
CA PHE A 204 5.16 2.88 -11.37
C PHE A 204 5.04 3.27 -12.85
N ASP A 205 3.99 3.98 -13.28
CA ASP A 205 3.97 4.65 -14.61
C ASP A 205 4.97 5.84 -14.66
N GLU A 206 5.39 6.36 -13.50
CA GLU A 206 6.41 7.43 -13.36
C GLU A 206 7.77 6.89 -12.88
N ALA A 207 7.90 5.58 -12.63
CA ALA A 207 9.19 4.97 -12.35
C ALA A 207 9.98 4.87 -13.67
N PRO A 208 11.23 5.34 -13.74
CA PRO A 208 12.03 5.17 -14.94
C PRO A 208 12.08 3.67 -15.24
N ALA A 209 11.66 3.28 -16.45
CA ALA A 209 11.95 1.95 -16.98
C ALA A 209 13.43 1.68 -16.70
N SER A 210 13.73 0.53 -16.12
CA SER A 210 15.09 0.05 -15.95
C SER A 210 15.87 0.36 -17.22
N GLN A 211 17.00 1.06 -17.09
CA GLN A 211 17.86 1.48 -18.22
C GLN A 211 18.28 0.31 -19.14
N ASP A 212 18.05 -0.94 -18.72
CA ASP A 212 18.29 -2.15 -19.49
C ASP A 212 17.33 -2.34 -20.68
N ASP A 213 16.13 -1.72 -20.67
CA ASP A 213 15.20 -1.80 -21.81
C ASP A 213 15.51 -0.78 -22.92
N ILE A 214 16.36 0.22 -22.64
CA ILE A 214 16.70 1.28 -23.61
C ILE A 214 17.90 0.85 -24.47
N MET A 215 18.75 -0.06 -24.00
CA MET A 215 19.96 -0.46 -24.76
C MET A 215 19.77 -1.65 -25.72
N ASN A 216 18.60 -2.29 -25.75
CA ASN A 216 18.35 -3.46 -26.60
C ASN A 216 17.56 -3.17 -27.89
N ASN A 217 17.20 -1.91 -28.17
CA ASN A 217 16.40 -1.55 -29.36
C ASN A 217 17.13 -0.71 -30.42
N ASP A 218 18.40 -0.33 -30.21
CA ASP A 218 19.20 0.38 -31.21
C ASP A 218 20.04 -0.55 -32.12
N GLY A 219 19.68 -1.84 -32.16
CA GLY A 219 20.48 -2.90 -32.77
C GLY A 219 19.84 -3.67 -33.93
N VAL A 220 18.84 -3.14 -34.64
CA VAL A 220 18.39 -3.71 -35.92
C VAL A 220 17.95 -2.60 -36.87
N GLY A 221 18.85 -2.15 -37.73
CA GLY A 221 18.50 -1.28 -38.85
C GLY A 221 19.60 -0.34 -39.31
N ALA A 222 20.67 -0.88 -39.89
CA ALA A 222 21.50 -0.12 -40.82
C ALA A 222 22.18 -1.08 -41.81
N ASN A 223 21.62 -1.08 -43.04
CA ASN A 223 22.14 -1.51 -44.34
C ASN A 223 22.89 -2.85 -44.46
#